data_AF-A0A519QH77-F1
#
_entry.id   AF-A0A519QH77-F1
#
_cell.length_a   1.000
_cell.length_b   1.000
_cell.length_c   1.000
_cell.angle_alpha   90.00
_cell.angle_beta   90.00
_cell.angle_gamma   90.00
#
_symmetry.space_group_name_H-M   'P 1'
#
loop_
_entity.id
_entity.type
_entity.pdbx_description
1 polymer ?
#
loop_
_entity_poly.entity_id
_entity_poly.type
_entity_poly.pdbx_seq_one_letter_code
_entity_poly.pdbx_strand_id
1 'polypeptide(L)'
;ILAEYGLPYEFPIEVETFAQKIDTSIQESEIKNRRDMRDVLTFTIDPRDAKDFDDALSFQKLENGNYEIGVHIADVSYYLEEGTILDKEAYQRATSVYLVDRVVPMLPEVLSNFACSLRPHEEKYTFSAVFELTENAQLVNSWFGRTVIYSDQRFSYEEAQHIIETKGDVIPAEISLTGSEYEVPAEIQNATLKLDDLAKILRNRRMKDGAISFDKVEVKFNLNEQAEPVGVYFKVSKDANHLIEEFMLLANRKVAEFIGKQKPKKTFVYRIHDEPDETKLFNLQTVISKFGYTLNLKSKKDVSQSLNQLLLDVNGKKEQNLVDTLAIRSMSKAKYSTNNIGHYGLAFDY
;
A
#
# COMPACT_ATOMS: atom_id res chain seq x y z
N ILE A 1 21.97 16.82 2.56
CA ILE A 1 20.88 15.85 2.22
C ILE A 1 20.53 15.88 0.73
N LEU A 2 19.69 16.79 0.20
CA LEU A 2 19.29 16.72 -1.24
C LEU A 2 20.50 16.68 -2.20
N ALA A 3 21.39 17.67 -2.11
CA ALA A 3 22.61 17.72 -2.93
C ALA A 3 23.59 16.58 -2.64
N GLU A 4 23.64 16.10 -1.40
CA GLU A 4 24.57 15.05 -0.95
C GLU A 4 24.17 13.67 -1.49
N TYR A 5 22.87 13.41 -1.57
CA TYR A 5 22.30 12.18 -2.14
C TYR A 5 21.92 12.33 -3.63
N GLY A 6 22.22 13.48 -4.25
CA GLY A 6 21.97 13.74 -5.66
C GLY A 6 20.48 13.76 -6.04
N LEU A 7 19.61 14.17 -5.12
CA LEU A 7 18.16 14.22 -5.34
C LEU A 7 17.77 15.52 -6.06
N PRO A 8 17.33 15.46 -7.34
CA PRO A 8 16.97 16.65 -8.10
C PRO A 8 15.69 17.25 -7.53
N TYR A 9 15.75 18.53 -7.14
CA TYR A 9 14.61 19.21 -6.52
C TYR A 9 13.56 19.63 -7.56
N GLU A 10 14.01 20.14 -8.71
CA GLU A 10 13.14 20.61 -9.80
C GLU A 10 13.20 19.65 -10.98
N PHE A 11 12.16 19.64 -11.80
CA PHE A 11 12.19 18.97 -13.09
C PHE A 11 12.91 19.86 -14.11
N PRO A 12 13.63 19.27 -15.08
CA PRO A 12 14.09 20.03 -16.24
C PRO A 12 12.90 20.70 -16.95
N ILE A 13 13.05 21.96 -17.37
CA ILE A 13 11.97 22.75 -18.00
C ILE A 13 11.34 22.02 -19.19
N GLU A 14 12.15 21.29 -19.96
CA GLU A 14 11.72 20.47 -21.09
C GLU A 14 10.81 19.30 -20.68
N VAL A 15 11.05 18.69 -19.50
CA VAL A 15 10.19 17.63 -18.94
C VAL A 15 8.87 18.23 -18.48
N GLU A 16 8.88 19.36 -17.76
CA GLU A 16 7.64 20.02 -17.31
C GLU A 16 6.79 20.46 -18.51
N THR A 17 7.42 21.08 -19.50
CA THR A 17 6.75 21.53 -20.73
C THR A 17 6.18 20.34 -21.51
N PHE A 18 6.86 19.19 -21.51
CA PHE A 18 6.35 17.97 -22.13
C PHE A 18 5.13 17.45 -21.36
N ALA A 19 5.22 17.32 -20.03
CA ALA A 19 4.15 16.81 -19.20
C ALA A 19 2.88 17.68 -19.26
N GLN A 20 3.02 19.01 -19.30
CA GLN A 20 1.89 19.94 -19.44
C GLN A 20 1.13 19.82 -20.77
N LYS A 21 1.73 19.20 -21.80
CA LYS A 21 1.10 18.99 -23.11
C LYS A 21 0.37 17.65 -23.21
N ILE A 22 0.50 16.77 -22.22
CA ILE A 22 -0.19 15.49 -22.19
C ILE A 22 -1.69 15.78 -22.02
N ASP A 23 -2.51 15.21 -22.90
CA ASP A 23 -3.95 15.27 -22.75
C ASP A 23 -4.38 14.34 -21.61
N THR A 24 -4.89 14.93 -20.54
CA THR A 24 -5.34 14.23 -19.33
C THR A 24 -6.85 14.05 -19.27
N SER A 25 -7.56 14.47 -20.32
CA SER A 25 -9.01 14.29 -20.40
C SER A 25 -9.39 12.84 -20.67
N ILE A 26 -10.50 12.42 -20.08
CA ILE A 26 -11.07 11.09 -20.31
C ILE A 26 -11.78 11.07 -21.67
N GLN A 27 -11.51 10.04 -22.45
CA GLN A 27 -11.88 9.91 -23.85
C GLN A 27 -12.85 8.74 -24.03
N GLU A 28 -14.00 9.01 -24.62
CA GLU A 28 -15.03 8.00 -24.95
C GLU A 28 -14.50 6.84 -25.80
N SER A 29 -13.51 7.11 -26.66
CA SER A 29 -12.86 6.06 -27.47
C SER A 29 -12.04 5.10 -26.63
N GLU A 30 -11.40 5.60 -25.56
CA GLU A 30 -10.53 4.79 -24.70
C GLU A 30 -11.33 4.07 -23.61
N ILE A 31 -12.44 4.64 -23.13
CA ILE A 31 -13.41 3.95 -22.27
C ILE A 31 -13.85 2.62 -22.90
N LYS A 32 -14.11 2.60 -24.22
CA LYS A 32 -14.53 1.39 -24.95
C LYS A 32 -13.49 0.27 -24.96
N ASN A 33 -12.21 0.58 -24.72
CA ASN A 33 -11.12 -0.40 -24.65
C ASN A 33 -10.89 -0.95 -23.23
N ARG A 34 -11.65 -0.45 -22.24
CA ARG A 34 -11.47 -0.73 -20.82
C ARG A 34 -12.71 -1.44 -20.28
N ARG A 35 -12.55 -2.18 -19.18
CA ARG A 35 -13.71 -2.62 -18.40
C ARG A 35 -14.27 -1.39 -17.68
N ASP A 36 -15.50 -1.03 -17.99
CA ASP A 36 -16.18 0.08 -17.32
C ASP A 36 -16.62 -0.36 -15.92
N MET A 37 -16.14 0.36 -14.91
CA MET A 37 -16.46 0.14 -13.51
C MET A 37 -16.90 1.43 -12.82
N ARG A 38 -17.30 2.46 -13.60
CA ARG A 38 -17.77 3.75 -13.06
C ARG A 38 -19.02 3.64 -12.19
N ASP A 39 -19.86 2.63 -12.43
CA ASP A 39 -21.07 2.36 -11.65
C ASP A 39 -20.81 1.41 -10.44
N VAL A 40 -19.57 0.98 -10.23
CA VAL A 40 -19.21 0.11 -9.11
C VAL A 40 -18.69 0.96 -7.97
N LEU A 41 -19.28 0.80 -6.78
CA LEU A 41 -18.89 1.55 -5.59
C LEU A 41 -17.38 1.47 -5.35
N THR A 42 -16.71 2.62 -5.40
CA THR A 42 -15.25 2.75 -5.37
C THR A 42 -14.82 3.92 -4.49
N PHE A 43 -13.79 3.75 -3.67
CA PHE A 43 -13.27 4.84 -2.83
C PHE A 43 -11.78 4.66 -2.50
N THR A 44 -11.13 5.73 -2.06
CA THR A 44 -9.73 5.72 -1.60
C THR A 44 -9.64 5.91 -0.08
N ILE A 45 -8.60 5.34 0.54
CA ILE A 45 -8.28 5.52 1.97
C ILE A 45 -6.79 5.82 2.09
N ASP A 46 -6.46 7.07 2.42
CA ASP A 46 -5.10 7.59 2.34
C ASP A 46 -4.71 8.35 3.62
N PRO A 47 -3.43 8.70 3.81
CA PRO A 47 -3.06 9.71 4.79
C PRO A 47 -3.78 11.04 4.51
N ARG A 48 -4.16 11.76 5.59
CA ARG A 48 -4.86 13.05 5.49
C ARG A 48 -4.15 14.05 4.57
N ASP A 49 -2.82 14.06 4.61
CA ASP A 49 -1.91 14.95 3.88
C ASP A 49 -1.56 14.50 2.45
N ALA A 50 -2.00 13.31 2.03
CA ALA A 50 -1.73 12.79 0.67
C ALA A 50 -2.44 13.60 -0.41
N LYS A 51 -1.81 13.70 -1.59
CA LYS A 51 -2.33 14.38 -2.79
C LYS A 51 -2.34 13.48 -4.03
N ASP A 52 -1.50 12.46 -4.00
CA ASP A 52 -1.27 11.40 -4.96
C ASP A 52 -1.98 10.13 -4.49
N PHE A 53 -3.25 9.97 -4.87
CA PHE A 53 -4.03 8.77 -4.55
C PHE A 53 -3.79 7.74 -5.65
N ASP A 54 -2.81 6.87 -5.47
CA ASP A 54 -2.40 5.91 -6.51
C ASP A 54 -3.31 4.67 -6.55
N ASP A 55 -4.04 4.40 -5.47
CA ASP A 55 -4.88 3.21 -5.32
C ASP A 55 -6.30 3.50 -4.81
N ALA A 56 -7.25 2.68 -5.28
CA ALA A 56 -8.64 2.69 -4.83
C ALA A 56 -9.16 1.25 -4.68
N LEU A 57 -10.14 1.07 -3.79
CA LEU A 57 -10.86 -0.19 -3.63
C LEU A 57 -12.28 -0.06 -4.13
N SER A 58 -12.73 -1.03 -4.92
CA SER A 58 -14.17 -1.20 -5.22
C SER A 58 -14.76 -2.40 -4.51
N PHE A 59 -16.06 -2.34 -4.26
CA PHE A 59 -16.78 -3.36 -3.53
C PHE A 59 -18.15 -3.62 -4.15
N GLN A 60 -18.43 -4.89 -4.46
CA GLN A 60 -19.74 -5.33 -4.88
C GLN A 60 -20.08 -6.69 -4.27
N LYS A 61 -21.29 -6.84 -3.72
CA LYS A 61 -21.82 -8.15 -3.34
C LYS A 61 -22.50 -8.81 -4.55
N LEU A 62 -22.09 -10.03 -4.87
CA LEU A 62 -22.61 -10.81 -5.99
C LEU A 62 -23.85 -11.61 -5.60
N GLU A 63 -24.66 -11.99 -6.59
CA GLU A 63 -25.91 -12.76 -6.39
C GLU A 63 -25.67 -14.12 -5.71
N ASN A 64 -24.50 -14.72 -5.91
CA ASN A 64 -24.10 -15.99 -5.28
C ASN A 64 -23.68 -15.83 -3.80
N GLY A 65 -23.66 -14.60 -3.28
CA GLY A 65 -23.26 -14.27 -1.91
C GLY A 65 -21.76 -14.01 -1.73
N ASN A 66 -20.94 -14.16 -2.78
CA ASN A 66 -19.54 -13.74 -2.78
C ASN A 66 -19.41 -12.22 -2.95
N TYR A 67 -18.18 -11.72 -2.88
CA TYR A 67 -17.84 -10.31 -3.06
C TYR A 67 -16.88 -10.16 -4.24
N GLU A 68 -17.18 -9.25 -5.16
CA GLU A 68 -16.21 -8.76 -6.13
C GLU A 68 -15.51 -7.54 -5.54
N ILE A 69 -14.20 -7.66 -5.33
CA ILE A 69 -13.33 -6.61 -4.80
C ILE A 69 -12.34 -6.19 -5.87
N GLY A 70 -12.38 -4.94 -6.29
CA GLY A 70 -11.38 -4.38 -7.19
C GLY A 70 -10.28 -3.65 -6.43
N VAL A 71 -9.03 -3.92 -6.79
CA VAL A 71 -7.88 -3.09 -6.45
C VAL A 71 -7.49 -2.33 -7.70
N HIS A 72 -7.73 -1.02 -7.70
CA HIS A 72 -7.55 -0.15 -8.86
C HIS A 72 -6.30 0.70 -8.66
N ILE A 73 -5.29 0.51 -9.51
CA ILE A 73 -4.08 1.34 -9.49
C ILE A 73 -4.17 2.36 -10.61
N ALA A 74 -3.76 3.60 -10.38
CA ALA A 74 -3.68 4.62 -11.43
C ALA A 74 -2.93 4.11 -12.66
N ASP A 75 -3.49 4.29 -13.87
CA ASP A 75 -2.85 3.82 -15.11
C ASP A 75 -1.75 4.80 -15.56
N VAL A 76 -0.69 4.91 -14.75
CA VAL A 76 0.47 5.76 -15.04
C VAL A 76 1.08 5.40 -16.40
N SER A 77 1.04 4.12 -16.78
CA SER A 77 1.56 3.62 -18.06
C SER A 77 0.83 4.15 -19.30
N TYR A 78 -0.38 4.69 -19.13
CA TYR A 78 -1.10 5.35 -20.21
C TYR A 78 -0.53 6.75 -20.51
N TYR A 79 -0.09 7.47 -19.49
CA TYR A 79 0.46 8.83 -19.63
C TYR A 79 1.99 8.87 -19.76
N LEU A 80 2.67 7.87 -19.19
CA LEU A 80 4.12 7.71 -19.23
C LEU A 80 4.47 6.63 -20.25
N GLU A 81 4.76 7.07 -21.48
CA GLU A 81 5.16 6.19 -22.58
C GLU A 81 6.68 5.96 -22.61
N GLU A 82 7.07 4.72 -22.90
CA GLU A 82 8.48 4.29 -23.00
C GLU A 82 9.26 5.11 -24.05
N GLY A 83 10.48 5.51 -23.70
CA GLY A 83 11.39 6.24 -24.60
C GLY A 83 11.18 7.74 -24.66
N THR A 84 10.12 8.27 -24.03
CA THR A 84 9.87 9.71 -23.92
C THR A 84 10.87 10.40 -22.97
N ILE A 85 10.90 11.75 -22.99
CA ILE A 85 11.71 12.51 -22.04
C ILE A 85 11.22 12.33 -20.59
N LEU A 86 9.91 12.16 -20.43
CA LEU A 86 9.27 11.90 -19.15
C LEU A 86 9.68 10.53 -18.58
N ASP A 87 9.68 9.48 -19.41
CA ASP A 87 10.14 8.14 -19.04
C ASP A 87 11.60 8.14 -18.58
N LYS A 88 12.49 8.81 -19.32
CA LYS A 88 13.91 8.94 -18.94
C LYS A 88 14.09 9.63 -17.60
N GLU A 89 13.35 10.70 -17.34
CA GLU A 89 13.40 11.41 -16.07
C GLU A 89 12.86 10.55 -14.91
N ALA A 90 11.72 9.90 -15.11
CA ALA A 90 11.14 8.99 -14.11
C ALA A 90 12.08 7.82 -13.80
N TYR A 91 12.72 7.24 -14.82
CA TYR A 91 13.72 6.19 -14.67
C TYR A 91 14.95 6.66 -13.87
N GLN A 92 15.44 7.88 -14.11
CA GLN A 92 16.57 8.45 -13.37
C GLN A 92 16.23 8.72 -11.91
N ARG A 93 15.01 9.20 -11.62
CA ARG A 93 14.52 9.42 -10.25
C ARG A 93 14.23 8.11 -9.52
N ALA A 94 13.74 7.10 -10.23
CA ALA A 94 13.39 5.75 -9.78
C ALA A 94 12.26 5.64 -8.72
N THR A 95 12.12 6.62 -7.83
CA THR A 95 11.07 6.68 -6.80
C THR A 95 10.86 8.12 -6.34
N SER A 96 9.65 8.43 -5.84
CA SER A 96 9.44 9.65 -5.05
C SER A 96 10.19 9.53 -3.71
N VAL A 97 10.71 10.65 -3.20
CA VAL A 97 11.38 10.74 -1.90
C VAL A 97 10.56 11.63 -0.97
N TYR A 98 10.01 11.02 0.08
CA TYR A 98 9.21 11.71 1.10
C TYR A 98 10.12 12.18 2.24
N LEU A 99 10.35 13.50 2.32
CA LEU A 99 11.00 14.16 3.45
C LEU A 99 9.95 14.59 4.47
N VAL A 100 10.39 15.05 5.65
CA VAL A 100 9.47 15.49 6.71
C VAL A 100 8.63 16.69 6.27
N ASP A 101 9.24 17.64 5.55
CA ASP A 101 8.62 18.90 5.15
C ASP A 101 8.12 18.96 3.70
N ARG A 102 8.54 18.01 2.85
CA ARG A 102 8.24 18.04 1.42
C ARG A 102 8.38 16.68 0.74
N VAL A 103 7.90 16.60 -0.49
CA VAL A 103 8.09 15.44 -1.39
C VAL A 103 8.96 15.85 -2.57
N VAL A 104 9.94 15.03 -2.92
CA VAL A 104 10.63 15.09 -4.22
C VAL A 104 9.95 14.06 -5.12
N PRO A 105 9.05 14.46 -6.02
CA PRO A 105 8.23 13.52 -6.76
C PRO A 105 9.01 12.87 -7.91
N MET A 106 8.66 11.63 -8.23
CA MET A 106 9.15 10.92 -9.41
C MET A 106 8.58 11.50 -10.71
N LEU A 107 7.34 11.97 -10.68
CA LEU A 107 6.61 12.48 -11.84
C LEU A 107 6.19 13.95 -11.63
N PRO A 108 6.07 14.74 -12.70
CA PRO A 108 5.54 16.10 -12.61
C PRO A 108 4.12 16.13 -12.05
N GLU A 109 3.77 17.21 -11.34
CA GLU A 109 2.51 17.31 -10.59
C GLU A 109 1.26 17.11 -11.45
N VAL A 110 1.28 17.57 -12.71
CA VAL A 110 0.17 17.40 -13.67
C VAL A 110 -0.22 15.93 -13.86
N LEU A 111 0.74 15.01 -13.66
CA LEU A 111 0.47 13.58 -13.65
C LEU A 111 0.20 13.10 -12.22
N SER A 112 1.12 13.29 -11.28
CA SER A 112 1.03 12.68 -9.95
C SER A 112 -0.20 13.13 -9.14
N ASN A 113 -0.54 14.42 -9.18
CA ASN A 113 -1.60 15.00 -8.34
C ASN A 113 -2.93 15.18 -9.09
N PHE A 114 -2.93 14.99 -10.42
CA PHE A 114 -4.10 15.18 -11.27
C PHE A 114 -4.42 13.93 -12.09
N ALA A 115 -3.71 13.68 -13.20
CA ALA A 115 -4.10 12.62 -14.14
C ALA A 115 -4.08 11.21 -13.51
N CYS A 116 -3.07 10.95 -12.67
CA CYS A 116 -2.86 9.69 -11.99
C CYS A 116 -3.33 9.69 -10.53
N SER A 117 -3.88 10.80 -10.01
CA SER A 117 -4.48 10.81 -8.68
C SER A 117 -5.95 10.43 -8.78
N LEU A 118 -6.36 9.37 -8.07
CA LEU A 118 -7.71 8.82 -8.05
C LEU A 118 -8.68 9.65 -7.20
N ARG A 119 -8.76 10.94 -7.53
CA ARG A 119 -9.58 11.91 -6.82
C ARG A 119 -11.06 11.55 -6.81
N PRO A 120 -11.78 11.87 -5.73
CA PRO A 120 -13.21 11.63 -5.65
C PRO A 120 -13.95 12.47 -6.69
N HIS A 121 -15.05 11.91 -7.18
CA HIS A 121 -15.98 12.50 -8.13
C HIS A 121 -15.40 12.80 -9.52
N GLU A 122 -14.33 12.11 -9.90
CA GLU A 122 -13.70 12.19 -11.22
C GLU A 122 -13.57 10.81 -11.84
N GLU A 123 -13.73 10.74 -13.16
CA GLU A 123 -13.40 9.54 -13.93
C GLU A 123 -11.88 9.40 -14.06
N LYS A 124 -11.37 8.18 -13.87
CA LYS A 124 -9.94 7.89 -13.91
C LYS A 124 -9.65 6.57 -14.61
N TYR A 125 -8.58 6.58 -15.41
CA TYR A 125 -8.02 5.35 -15.97
C TYR A 125 -7.20 4.62 -14.94
N THR A 126 -7.46 3.32 -14.83
CA THR A 126 -6.80 2.44 -13.87
C THR A 126 -6.36 1.14 -14.51
N PHE A 127 -5.36 0.50 -13.90
CA PHE A 127 -4.98 -0.88 -14.13
C PHE A 127 -5.36 -1.66 -12.88
N SER A 128 -6.29 -2.59 -13.03
CA SER A 128 -6.97 -3.22 -11.90
C SER A 128 -6.70 -4.69 -11.77
N ALA A 129 -6.67 -5.15 -10.52
CA ALA A 129 -6.79 -6.54 -10.14
C ALA A 129 -8.15 -6.72 -9.43
N VAL A 130 -9.05 -7.48 -10.05
CA VAL A 130 -10.42 -7.70 -9.54
C VAL A 130 -10.54 -9.14 -9.06
N PHE A 131 -11.03 -9.32 -7.84
CA PHE A 131 -11.08 -10.60 -7.15
C PHE A 131 -12.49 -10.97 -6.75
N GLU A 132 -12.90 -12.20 -7.02
CA GLU A 132 -14.08 -12.79 -6.39
C GLU A 132 -13.65 -13.50 -5.10
N LEU A 133 -14.12 -13.03 -3.96
CA LEU A 133 -13.83 -13.57 -2.63
C LEU A 133 -15.10 -14.13 -2.00
N THR A 134 -15.01 -15.32 -1.41
CA THR A 134 -16.06 -15.85 -0.53
C THR A 134 -16.17 -15.04 0.77
N GLU A 135 -17.23 -15.25 1.55
CA GLU A 135 -17.36 -14.78 2.95
C GLU A 135 -16.12 -15.04 3.83
N ASN A 136 -15.40 -16.15 3.60
CA ASN A 136 -14.18 -16.50 4.35
C ASN A 136 -12.87 -16.01 3.69
N ALA A 137 -12.95 -14.99 2.84
CA ALA A 137 -11.84 -14.43 2.06
C ALA A 137 -11.04 -15.50 1.28
N GLN A 138 -11.70 -16.56 0.80
CA GLN A 138 -11.10 -17.50 -0.15
C GLN A 138 -11.25 -16.93 -1.57
N LEU A 139 -10.17 -16.96 -2.32
CA LEU A 139 -10.16 -16.49 -3.71
C LEU A 139 -10.83 -17.54 -4.62
N VAL A 140 -11.91 -17.13 -5.28
CA VAL A 140 -12.66 -17.95 -6.25
C VAL A 140 -12.16 -17.67 -7.66
N ASN A 141 -12.06 -16.39 -8.03
CA ASN A 141 -11.64 -15.96 -9.36
C ASN A 141 -10.84 -14.64 -9.31
N SER A 142 -10.06 -14.38 -10.34
CA SER A 142 -9.28 -13.15 -10.50
C SER A 142 -9.27 -12.67 -11.94
N TRP A 143 -9.40 -11.37 -12.15
CA TRP A 143 -9.27 -10.70 -13.44
C TRP A 143 -8.25 -9.57 -13.33
N PHE A 144 -7.43 -9.38 -14.37
CA PHE A 144 -6.45 -8.29 -14.44
C PHE A 144 -6.62 -7.56 -15.76
N GLY A 145 -6.62 -6.24 -15.74
CA GLY A 145 -6.72 -5.45 -16.96
C GLY A 145 -6.97 -3.97 -16.71
N ARG A 146 -7.08 -3.24 -17.81
CA ARG A 146 -7.37 -1.81 -17.79
C ARG A 146 -8.85 -1.55 -17.56
N THR A 147 -9.13 -0.57 -16.71
CA THR A 147 -10.46 -0.16 -16.28
C THR A 147 -10.58 1.36 -16.37
N VAL A 148 -11.83 1.82 -16.35
CA VAL A 148 -12.19 3.19 -15.99
C VAL A 148 -13.05 3.13 -14.73
N ILE A 149 -12.74 3.97 -13.75
CA ILE A 149 -13.48 4.05 -12.47
C ILE A 149 -13.97 5.46 -12.24
N TYR A 150 -14.90 5.59 -11.30
CA TYR A 150 -15.33 6.84 -10.69
C TYR A 150 -15.21 6.66 -9.18
N SER A 151 -14.40 7.47 -8.50
CA SER A 151 -14.23 7.36 -7.04
C SER A 151 -15.37 8.08 -6.34
N ASP A 152 -16.24 7.36 -5.65
CA ASP A 152 -17.41 7.89 -4.95
C ASP A 152 -17.05 8.70 -3.70
N GLN A 153 -15.91 8.38 -3.07
CA GLN A 153 -15.51 8.99 -1.81
C GLN A 153 -13.99 8.91 -1.62
N ARG A 154 -13.46 9.93 -0.93
CA ARG A 154 -12.11 9.89 -0.35
C ARG A 154 -12.24 9.83 1.17
N PHE A 155 -11.49 8.94 1.79
CA PHE A 155 -11.31 8.90 3.24
C PHE A 155 -9.86 9.13 3.63
N SER A 156 -9.68 9.71 4.82
CA SER A 156 -8.46 9.51 5.58
C SER A 156 -8.47 8.15 6.30
N TYR A 157 -7.29 7.64 6.68
CA TYR A 157 -7.21 6.50 7.58
C TYR A 157 -7.98 6.73 8.89
N GLU A 158 -8.00 7.95 9.41
CA GLU A 158 -8.72 8.29 10.64
C GLU A 158 -10.24 8.16 10.48
N GLU A 159 -10.80 8.61 9.36
CA GLU A 159 -12.23 8.49 9.07
C GLU A 159 -12.63 7.03 8.86
N ALA A 160 -11.89 6.27 8.05
CA ALA A 160 -12.14 4.86 7.84
C ALA A 160 -12.01 4.05 9.15
N GLN A 161 -11.02 4.39 9.98
CA GLN A 161 -10.85 3.77 11.29
C GLN A 161 -12.04 4.08 12.21
N HIS A 162 -12.59 5.29 12.16
CA HIS A 162 -13.76 5.64 12.95
C HIS A 162 -14.96 4.76 12.58
N ILE A 163 -15.22 4.57 11.29
CA ILE A 163 -16.28 3.66 10.80
C ILE A 163 -16.07 2.26 11.36
N ILE A 164 -14.84 1.73 11.29
CA ILE A 164 -14.49 0.38 11.76
C ILE A 164 -14.71 0.23 13.27
N GLU A 165 -14.28 1.21 14.07
CA GLU A 165 -14.34 1.15 15.54
C GLU A 165 -15.76 1.35 16.07
N THR A 166 -16.51 2.32 15.54
CA THR A 166 -17.84 2.67 16.04
C THR A 166 -18.96 1.87 15.38
N LYS A 167 -18.71 1.33 14.18
CA LYS A 167 -19.75 0.83 13.27
C LYS A 167 -20.83 1.87 13.00
N GLY A 168 -20.47 3.15 13.14
CA GLY A 168 -21.31 4.31 12.90
C GLY A 168 -21.14 4.83 11.47
N ASP A 169 -22.08 5.66 11.06
CA ASP A 169 -22.16 6.32 9.76
C ASP A 169 -21.82 7.81 9.85
N VAL A 170 -21.75 8.38 11.05
CA VAL A 170 -21.38 9.79 11.25
C VAL A 170 -19.88 9.94 11.47
N ILE A 171 -19.24 10.74 10.63
CA ILE A 171 -17.85 11.16 10.80
C ILE A 171 -17.82 12.51 11.53
N PRO A 172 -17.19 12.59 12.71
CA PRO A 172 -17.13 13.83 13.47
C PRO A 172 -16.18 14.85 12.84
N ALA A 173 -16.46 16.14 13.07
CA ALA A 173 -15.76 17.25 12.42
C ALA A 173 -14.24 17.27 12.69
N GLU A 174 -13.80 16.75 13.84
CA GLU A 174 -12.40 16.77 14.28
C GLU A 174 -11.50 15.88 13.40
N ILE A 175 -12.02 14.75 12.92
CA ILE A 175 -11.27 13.82 12.07
C ILE A 175 -11.59 14.00 10.59
N SER A 176 -12.73 14.62 10.29
CA SER A 176 -13.22 14.85 8.94
C SER A 176 -12.20 15.58 8.06
N LEU A 177 -12.06 15.11 6.82
CA LEU A 177 -11.30 15.78 5.77
C LEU A 177 -11.90 17.14 5.39
N THR A 178 -13.22 17.31 5.53
CA THR A 178 -13.93 18.56 5.20
C THR A 178 -13.92 19.58 6.34
N GLY A 179 -13.52 19.15 7.55
CA GLY A 179 -13.59 19.95 8.77
C GLY A 179 -15.01 20.15 9.30
N SER A 180 -15.99 19.41 8.76
CA SER A 180 -17.37 19.40 9.22
C SER A 180 -17.85 17.97 9.45
N GLU A 181 -18.80 17.79 10.36
CA GLU A 181 -19.47 16.51 10.56
C GLU A 181 -20.28 16.14 9.31
N TYR A 182 -20.25 14.88 8.92
CA TYR A 182 -21.05 14.38 7.80
C TYR A 182 -21.44 12.91 8.00
N GLU A 183 -22.51 12.51 7.32
CA GLU A 183 -23.01 11.14 7.31
C GLU A 183 -22.49 10.41 6.06
N VAL A 184 -21.96 9.22 6.26
CA VAL A 184 -21.44 8.33 5.22
C VAL A 184 -22.60 7.50 4.69
N PRO A 185 -22.81 7.43 3.36
CA PRO A 185 -23.83 6.56 2.77
C PRO A 185 -23.72 5.11 3.28
N ALA A 186 -24.87 4.51 3.62
CA ALA A 186 -24.91 3.18 4.22
C ALA A 186 -24.19 2.10 3.38
N GLU A 187 -24.19 2.22 2.05
CA GLU A 187 -23.46 1.30 1.17
C GLU A 187 -21.94 1.40 1.33
N ILE A 188 -21.39 2.61 1.50
CA ILE A 188 -19.96 2.87 1.72
C ILE A 188 -19.54 2.39 3.11
N GLN A 189 -20.38 2.65 4.12
CA GLN A 189 -20.17 2.17 5.48
C GLN A 189 -20.10 0.64 5.51
N ASN A 190 -21.10 -0.02 4.91
CA ASN A 190 -21.16 -1.49 4.84
C ASN A 190 -19.98 -2.08 4.05
N ALA A 191 -19.59 -1.44 2.94
CA ALA A 191 -18.42 -1.84 2.16
C ALA A 191 -17.13 -1.73 2.99
N THR A 192 -16.91 -0.61 3.68
CA THR A 192 -15.74 -0.38 4.55
C THR A 192 -15.64 -1.44 5.63
N LEU A 193 -16.73 -1.70 6.35
CA LEU A 193 -16.77 -2.73 7.39
C LEU A 193 -16.51 -4.14 6.83
N LYS A 194 -17.05 -4.44 5.65
CA LYS A 194 -16.88 -5.76 5.04
C LYS A 194 -15.47 -5.97 4.49
N LEU A 195 -14.87 -4.94 3.92
CA LEU A 195 -13.46 -4.97 3.49
C LEU A 195 -12.54 -5.20 4.69
N ASP A 196 -12.79 -4.55 5.83
CA ASP A 196 -12.03 -4.78 7.07
C ASP A 196 -12.15 -6.23 7.57
N ASP A 197 -13.37 -6.79 7.60
CA ASP A 197 -13.60 -8.20 7.97
C ASP A 197 -12.78 -9.16 7.08
N LEU A 198 -12.83 -8.95 5.76
CA LEU A 198 -12.07 -9.77 4.80
C LEU A 198 -10.55 -9.59 4.97
N ALA A 199 -10.08 -8.36 5.18
CA ALA A 199 -8.68 -8.06 5.41
C ALA A 199 -8.16 -8.73 6.69
N LYS A 200 -8.93 -8.72 7.79
CA LYS A 200 -8.59 -9.44 9.03
C LYS A 200 -8.43 -10.94 8.79
N ILE A 201 -9.28 -11.54 7.96
CA ILE A 201 -9.15 -12.96 7.59
C ILE A 201 -7.89 -13.20 6.75
N LEU A 202 -7.60 -12.35 5.76
CA LEU A 202 -6.40 -12.41 4.93
C LEU A 202 -5.12 -12.28 5.77
N ARG A 203 -5.05 -11.28 6.64
CA ARG A 203 -3.93 -11.04 7.58
C ARG A 203 -3.70 -12.24 8.48
N ASN A 204 -4.76 -12.74 9.11
CA ASN A 204 -4.66 -13.91 10.00
C ASN A 204 -4.12 -15.15 9.28
N ARG A 205 -4.51 -15.36 8.02
CA ARG A 205 -3.98 -16.46 7.19
C ARG A 205 -2.50 -16.24 6.88
N ARG A 206 -2.12 -15.05 6.42
CA ARG A 206 -0.74 -14.64 6.12
C ARG A 206 0.20 -14.81 7.32
N MET A 207 -0.24 -14.42 8.51
CA MET A 207 0.53 -14.61 9.76
C MET A 207 0.68 -16.09 10.14
N LYS A 208 -0.37 -16.91 9.95
CA LYS A 208 -0.30 -18.37 10.17
C LYS A 208 0.65 -19.07 9.19
N ASP A 209 0.77 -18.54 7.97
CA ASP A 209 1.66 -19.04 6.93
C ASP A 209 3.13 -18.65 7.17
N GLY A 210 3.40 -17.79 8.16
CA GLY A 210 4.75 -17.46 8.62
C GLY A 210 5.24 -16.08 8.20
N ALA A 211 4.35 -15.17 7.79
CA ALA A 211 4.70 -13.77 7.61
C ALA A 211 5.12 -13.13 8.93
N ILE A 212 5.97 -12.12 8.88
CA ILE A 212 6.49 -11.42 10.05
C ILE A 212 5.88 -10.01 10.08
N SER A 213 5.28 -9.64 11.20
CA SER A 213 4.69 -8.31 11.40
C SER A 213 5.68 -7.43 12.14
N PHE A 214 6.25 -6.45 11.46
CA PHE A 214 7.03 -5.39 12.09
C PHE A 214 6.16 -4.14 12.16
N ASP A 215 5.33 -4.05 13.20
CA ASP A 215 4.54 -2.84 13.46
C ASP A 215 5.46 -1.78 14.06
N LYS A 216 6.19 -1.10 13.19
CA LYS A 216 7.13 -0.06 13.60
C LYS A 216 6.35 1.15 14.10
N VAL A 217 6.68 1.59 15.30
CA VAL A 217 6.29 2.92 15.78
C VAL A 217 7.10 3.96 15.00
N GLU A 218 6.45 4.67 14.08
CA GLU A 218 7.10 5.73 13.31
C GLU A 218 6.95 7.08 14.01
N VAL A 219 8.05 7.83 14.10
CA VAL A 219 8.05 9.18 14.64
C VAL A 219 7.69 10.13 13.50
N LYS A 220 6.58 10.86 13.66
CA LYS A 220 6.18 11.95 12.78
C LYS A 220 6.19 13.29 13.51
N PHE A 221 6.29 14.36 12.73
CA PHE A 221 6.37 15.72 13.24
C PHE A 221 5.10 16.47 12.87
N ASN A 222 4.59 17.27 13.81
CA ASN A 222 3.62 18.31 13.51
C ASN A 222 4.41 19.53 13.03
N LEU A 223 4.13 20.00 11.82
CA LEU A 223 4.79 21.17 11.25
C LEU A 223 3.85 22.38 11.29
N ASN A 224 4.40 23.58 11.52
CA ASN A 224 3.67 24.82 11.30
C ASN A 224 3.64 25.20 9.81
N GLU A 225 3.01 26.32 9.48
CA GLU A 225 2.92 26.84 8.10
C GLU A 225 4.28 27.15 7.46
N GLN A 226 5.32 27.35 8.28
CA GLN A 226 6.70 27.59 7.84
C GLN A 226 7.52 26.29 7.75
N ALA A 227 6.86 25.12 7.86
CA ALA A 227 7.45 23.79 7.87
C ALA A 227 8.41 23.51 9.04
N GLU A 228 8.24 24.21 10.16
CA GLU A 228 9.04 24.02 11.38
C GLU A 228 8.34 23.04 12.33
N PRO A 229 9.07 22.11 12.97
CA PRO A 229 8.47 21.13 13.87
C PRO A 229 8.01 21.78 15.18
N VAL A 230 6.70 21.76 15.42
CA VAL A 230 6.06 22.26 16.66
C VAL A 230 5.71 21.14 17.64
N GLY A 231 5.81 19.89 17.20
CA GLY A 231 5.54 18.73 18.04
C GLY A 231 5.91 17.43 17.36
N VAL A 232 5.86 16.36 18.14
CA VAL A 232 6.13 14.99 17.68
C VAL A 232 4.95 14.11 18.07
N TYR A 233 4.56 13.22 17.18
CA TYR A 233 3.60 12.18 17.46
C TYR A 233 4.08 10.84 16.90
N PHE A 234 3.56 9.76 17.46
CA PHE A 234 3.88 8.41 17.04
C PHE A 234 2.76 7.90 16.15
N LYS A 235 3.08 7.55 14.91
CA LYS A 235 2.14 6.90 13.99
C LYS A 235 2.10 5.41 14.33
N VAL A 236 0.89 4.91 14.54
CA VAL A 236 0.61 3.49 14.79
C VAL A 236 -0.33 3.00 13.70
N SER A 237 0.02 1.89 13.06
CA SER A 237 -0.86 1.23 12.09
C SER A 237 -2.07 0.63 12.81
N LYS A 238 -3.27 0.94 12.32
CA LYS A 238 -4.54 0.40 12.81
C LYS A 238 -5.23 -0.45 11.74
N ASP A 239 -6.44 -0.91 12.05
CA ASP A 239 -7.26 -1.75 11.17
C ASP A 239 -7.48 -1.12 9.79
N ALA A 240 -7.75 0.18 9.69
CA ALA A 240 -7.86 0.87 8.39
C ALA A 240 -6.57 0.79 7.55
N ASN A 241 -5.39 0.83 8.19
CA ASN A 241 -4.12 0.65 7.49
C ASN A 241 -3.94 -0.80 7.04
N HIS A 242 -4.28 -1.77 7.91
CA HIS A 242 -4.19 -3.19 7.58
C HIS A 242 -5.18 -3.59 6.49
N LEU A 243 -6.35 -2.96 6.43
CA LEU A 243 -7.33 -3.14 5.36
C LEU A 243 -6.68 -2.90 4.01
N ILE A 244 -6.12 -1.70 3.81
CA ILE A 244 -5.45 -1.34 2.56
C ILE A 244 -4.22 -2.23 2.33
N GLU A 245 -3.40 -2.48 3.35
CA GLU A 245 -2.22 -3.35 3.27
C GLU A 245 -2.56 -4.73 2.69
N GLU A 246 -3.59 -5.42 3.22
CA GLU A 246 -3.90 -6.79 2.80
C GLU A 246 -4.43 -6.87 1.35
N PHE A 247 -5.21 -5.88 0.90
CA PHE A 247 -5.67 -5.86 -0.48
C PHE A 247 -4.54 -5.48 -1.47
N MET A 248 -3.66 -4.56 -1.10
CA MET A 248 -2.46 -4.26 -1.90
C MET A 248 -1.51 -5.46 -1.97
N LEU A 249 -1.30 -6.17 -0.86
CA LEU A 249 -0.52 -7.40 -0.84
C LEU A 249 -1.16 -8.50 -1.69
N LEU A 250 -2.49 -8.64 -1.63
CA LEU A 250 -3.23 -9.58 -2.47
C LEU A 250 -3.03 -9.25 -3.96
N ALA A 251 -3.19 -7.99 -4.36
CA ALA A 251 -2.99 -7.51 -5.72
C ALA A 251 -1.56 -7.78 -6.20
N ASN A 252 -0.55 -7.32 -5.45
CA ASN A 252 0.87 -7.49 -5.79
C ASN A 252 1.24 -8.97 -5.99
N ARG A 253 0.87 -9.82 -5.01
CA ARG A 253 1.13 -11.26 -5.08
C ARG A 253 0.45 -11.90 -6.29
N LYS A 254 -0.80 -11.53 -6.57
CA LYS A 254 -1.59 -12.14 -7.63
C LYS A 254 -1.16 -11.68 -9.03
N VAL A 255 -0.70 -10.45 -9.19
CA VAL A 255 -0.06 -9.98 -10.43
C VAL A 255 1.27 -10.70 -10.66
N ALA A 256 2.12 -10.80 -9.63
CA ALA A 256 3.39 -11.52 -9.72
C ALA A 256 3.18 -13.01 -10.07
N GLU A 257 2.19 -13.65 -9.45
CA GLU A 257 1.77 -15.02 -9.77
C GLU A 257 1.22 -15.14 -11.20
N PHE A 258 0.36 -14.22 -11.62
CA PHE A 258 -0.25 -14.21 -12.95
C PHE A 258 0.80 -14.13 -14.05
N ILE A 259 1.77 -13.22 -13.93
CA ILE A 259 2.85 -13.04 -14.90
C ILE A 259 3.86 -14.19 -14.80
N GLY A 260 4.22 -14.61 -13.59
CA GLY A 260 5.20 -15.67 -13.36
C GLY A 260 4.77 -17.05 -13.88
N LYS A 261 3.46 -17.29 -13.98
CA LYS A 261 2.89 -18.54 -14.54
C LYS A 261 2.68 -18.52 -16.06
N GLN A 262 2.90 -17.39 -16.74
CA GLN A 262 2.74 -17.29 -18.19
C GLN A 262 3.71 -18.22 -18.94
N LYS A 263 3.24 -18.76 -20.08
CA LYS A 263 4.06 -19.55 -21.01
C LYS A 263 3.98 -18.92 -22.41
N PRO A 264 5.11 -18.53 -23.04
CA PRO A 264 6.48 -18.60 -22.53
C PRO A 264 6.71 -17.65 -21.35
N LYS A 265 7.74 -17.93 -20.53
CA LYS A 265 8.09 -17.10 -19.37
C LYS A 265 8.40 -15.68 -19.85
N LYS A 266 7.66 -14.70 -19.34
CA LYS A 266 7.91 -13.28 -19.61
C LYS A 266 8.97 -12.74 -18.66
N THR A 267 9.76 -11.79 -19.12
CA THR A 267 10.63 -10.99 -18.24
C THR A 267 9.72 -10.15 -17.34
N PHE A 268 9.95 -10.23 -16.04
CA PHE A 268 9.19 -9.49 -15.04
C PHE A 268 10.08 -9.12 -13.86
N VAL A 269 9.77 -8.03 -13.19
CA VAL A 269 10.52 -7.54 -12.02
C VAL A 269 9.75 -7.94 -10.76
N TYR A 270 10.31 -8.87 -10.00
CA TYR A 270 9.76 -9.32 -8.72
C TYR A 270 10.34 -8.52 -7.57
N ARG A 271 9.54 -8.30 -6.52
CA ARG A 271 10.02 -7.80 -5.23
C ARG A 271 10.33 -8.99 -4.33
N ILE A 272 11.62 -9.31 -4.19
CA ILE A 272 12.09 -10.48 -3.44
C ILE A 272 12.63 -10.10 -2.08
N HIS A 273 12.55 -11.01 -1.13
CA HIS A 273 13.14 -10.85 0.21
C HIS A 273 13.70 -12.20 0.66
N ASP A 274 15.01 -12.25 0.80
CA ASP A 274 15.75 -13.45 1.16
C ASP A 274 15.56 -13.81 2.65
N GLU A 275 16.04 -14.98 3.03
CA GLU A 275 16.05 -15.44 4.41
C GLU A 275 16.90 -14.52 5.31
N PRO A 276 16.61 -14.46 6.63
CA PRO A 276 17.42 -13.71 7.57
C PRO A 276 18.84 -14.27 7.68
N ASP A 277 19.78 -13.41 8.02
CA ASP A 277 21.17 -13.84 8.25
C ASP A 277 21.27 -14.63 9.56
N GLU A 278 21.68 -15.90 9.47
CA GLU A 278 21.80 -16.80 10.64
C GLU A 278 22.70 -16.22 11.73
N THR A 279 23.83 -15.60 11.36
CA THR A 279 24.76 -15.00 12.33
C THR A 279 24.09 -13.85 13.07
N LYS A 280 23.31 -13.02 12.37
CA LYS A 280 22.55 -11.94 13.01
C LYS A 280 21.41 -12.47 13.89
N LEU A 281 20.75 -13.57 13.51
CA LEU A 281 19.76 -14.23 14.37
C LEU A 281 20.37 -14.77 15.66
N PHE A 282 21.56 -15.40 15.61
CA PHE A 282 22.29 -15.83 16.81
C PHE A 282 22.71 -14.66 17.70
N ASN A 283 23.13 -13.54 17.10
CA ASN A 283 23.45 -12.32 17.84
C ASN A 283 22.20 -11.74 18.53
N LEU A 284 21.06 -11.70 17.84
CA LEU A 284 19.78 -11.31 18.41
C LEU A 284 19.41 -12.21 19.60
N GLN A 285 19.46 -13.54 19.42
CA GLN A 285 19.20 -14.53 20.46
C GLN A 285 20.04 -14.28 21.73
N THR A 286 21.32 -13.96 21.56
CA THR A 286 22.26 -13.69 22.67
C THR A 286 21.89 -12.44 23.47
N VAL A 287 21.31 -11.43 22.81
CA VAL A 287 20.88 -10.20 23.48
C VAL A 287 19.57 -10.44 24.21
N ILE A 288 18.56 -10.99 23.53
CA ILE A 288 17.20 -11.14 24.09
C ILE A 288 17.15 -12.17 25.22
N SER A 289 18.06 -13.16 25.26
CA SER A 289 18.11 -14.15 26.33
C SER A 289 18.42 -13.53 27.69
N LYS A 290 19.12 -12.39 27.72
CA LYS A 290 19.37 -11.62 28.95
C LYS A 290 18.11 -10.98 29.52
N PHE A 291 17.08 -10.81 28.68
CA PHE A 291 15.77 -10.32 29.05
C PHE A 291 14.74 -11.46 29.24
N GLY A 292 15.17 -12.72 29.15
CA GLY A 292 14.31 -13.89 29.36
C GLY A 292 13.57 -14.39 28.12
N TYR A 293 13.86 -13.87 26.92
CA TYR A 293 13.23 -14.31 25.68
C TYR A 293 14.08 -15.35 24.91
N THR A 294 13.43 -16.13 24.07
CA THR A 294 14.09 -17.14 23.23
C THR A 294 13.44 -17.25 21.85
N LEU A 295 14.27 -17.44 20.83
CA LEU A 295 13.87 -17.74 19.46
C LEU A 295 14.02 -19.23 19.18
N ASN A 296 13.11 -19.76 18.36
CA ASN A 296 13.16 -21.12 17.87
C ASN A 296 13.77 -21.13 16.47
N LEU A 297 15.06 -21.47 16.38
CA LEU A 297 15.83 -21.44 15.13
C LEU A 297 15.83 -22.78 14.36
N LYS A 298 14.87 -23.68 14.62
CA LYS A 298 14.84 -25.03 14.03
C LYS A 298 14.40 -25.07 12.57
N SER A 299 13.47 -24.21 12.19
CA SER A 299 12.93 -24.13 10.83
C SER A 299 12.52 -22.69 10.51
N LYS A 300 12.35 -22.36 9.22
CA LYS A 300 11.88 -21.02 8.79
C LYS A 300 10.58 -20.61 9.47
N LYS A 301 9.62 -21.54 9.55
CA LYS A 301 8.33 -21.30 10.19
C LYS A 301 8.48 -21.06 11.69
N ASP A 302 9.31 -21.85 12.35
CA ASP A 302 9.62 -21.67 13.78
C ASP A 302 10.27 -20.31 14.06
N VAL A 303 11.19 -19.88 13.18
CA VAL A 303 11.85 -18.57 13.27
C VAL A 303 10.82 -17.45 13.16
N SER A 304 10.00 -17.44 12.11
CA SER A 304 8.96 -16.41 11.94
C SER A 304 7.96 -16.38 13.09
N GLN A 305 7.50 -17.54 13.55
CA GLN A 305 6.55 -17.62 14.67
C GLN A 305 7.15 -17.12 15.98
N SER A 306 8.40 -17.53 16.29
CA SER A 306 9.07 -17.07 17.51
C SER A 306 9.48 -15.60 17.45
N LEU A 307 9.81 -15.06 16.26
CA LEU A 307 10.02 -13.62 16.07
C LEU A 307 8.73 -12.84 16.29
N ASN A 308 7.60 -13.27 15.70
CA ASN A 308 6.32 -12.61 15.95
C ASN A 308 5.92 -12.64 17.43
N GLN A 309 6.11 -13.78 18.10
CA GLN A 309 5.84 -13.88 19.54
C GLN A 309 6.76 -12.95 20.34
N LEU A 310 8.05 -12.89 20.00
CA LEU A 310 8.99 -11.96 20.62
C LEU A 310 8.52 -10.50 20.49
N LEU A 311 8.14 -10.07 19.28
CA LEU A 311 7.66 -8.70 19.02
C LEU A 311 6.38 -8.38 19.80
N LEU A 312 5.47 -9.34 19.92
CA LEU A 312 4.27 -9.20 20.77
C LEU A 312 4.64 -9.12 22.25
N ASP A 313 5.55 -9.97 22.72
CA ASP A 313 5.94 -10.04 24.13
C ASP A 313 6.68 -8.79 24.59
N VAL A 314 7.43 -8.12 23.72
CA VAL A 314 8.16 -6.88 24.05
C VAL A 314 7.31 -5.62 23.90
N ASN A 315 6.13 -5.71 23.31
CA ASN A 315 5.28 -4.54 23.08
C ASN A 315 4.92 -3.84 24.41
N GLY A 316 5.16 -2.52 24.48
CA GLY A 316 4.95 -1.69 25.66
C GLY A 316 6.04 -1.82 26.73
N LYS A 317 7.07 -2.66 26.54
CA LYS A 317 8.18 -2.83 27.49
C LYS A 317 9.35 -1.89 27.19
N LYS A 318 10.22 -1.70 28.18
CA LYS A 318 11.38 -0.79 28.09
C LYS A 318 12.37 -1.21 27.01
N GLU A 319 12.46 -2.51 26.75
CA GLU A 319 13.36 -3.10 25.77
C GLU A 319 12.80 -3.17 24.34
N GLN A 320 11.53 -2.79 24.11
CA GLN A 320 10.85 -2.89 22.82
C GLN A 320 11.69 -2.33 21.67
N ASN A 321 12.07 -1.06 21.76
CA ASN A 321 12.81 -0.36 20.69
C ASN A 321 14.14 -1.06 20.34
N LEU A 322 14.83 -1.61 21.34
CA LEU A 322 16.08 -2.34 21.13
C LEU A 322 15.82 -3.65 20.39
N VAL A 323 14.83 -4.41 20.85
CA VAL A 323 14.48 -5.72 20.27
C VAL A 323 13.95 -5.56 18.85
N ASP A 324 13.03 -4.63 18.60
CA ASP A 324 12.48 -4.34 17.26
C ASP A 324 13.60 -3.96 16.29
N THR A 325 14.51 -3.09 16.71
CA THR A 325 15.64 -2.65 15.88
C THR A 325 16.57 -3.81 15.52
N LEU A 326 16.89 -4.68 16.49
CA LEU A 326 17.77 -5.82 16.25
C LEU A 326 17.09 -6.90 15.40
N ALA A 327 15.80 -7.16 15.63
CA ALA A 327 15.00 -8.09 14.86
C ALA A 327 14.87 -7.65 13.40
N ILE A 328 14.63 -6.38 13.12
CA ILE A 328 14.60 -5.87 11.74
C ILE A 328 16.00 -5.98 11.10
N ARG A 329 17.08 -5.71 11.84
CA ARG A 329 18.46 -5.77 11.31
C ARG A 329 18.94 -7.18 11.05
N SER A 330 18.36 -8.21 11.68
CA SER A 330 18.67 -9.60 11.38
C SER A 330 18.04 -10.07 10.06
N MET A 331 16.96 -9.41 9.63
CA MET A 331 16.34 -9.67 8.33
C MET A 331 17.25 -9.24 7.15
N SER A 332 17.04 -9.90 6.02
CA SER A 332 17.60 -9.47 4.75
C SER A 332 16.88 -8.20 4.24
N LYS A 333 17.49 -7.47 3.32
CA LYS A 333 16.81 -6.34 2.66
C LYS A 333 16.03 -6.86 1.46
N ALA A 334 14.77 -6.46 1.35
CA ALA A 334 13.99 -6.71 0.14
C ALA A 334 14.56 -5.91 -1.05
N LYS A 335 14.53 -6.49 -2.26
CA LYS A 335 15.09 -5.90 -3.48
C LYS A 335 14.28 -6.27 -4.72
N TYR A 336 14.45 -5.51 -5.79
CA TYR A 336 13.88 -5.86 -7.10
C TYR A 336 14.82 -6.80 -7.87
N SER A 337 14.26 -7.80 -8.55
CA SER A 337 15.02 -8.83 -9.27
C SER A 337 14.19 -9.49 -10.38
N THR A 338 14.82 -9.90 -11.48
CA THR A 338 14.17 -10.72 -12.52
C THR A 338 14.13 -12.21 -12.17
N ASN A 339 14.93 -12.63 -11.19
CA ASN A 339 14.85 -13.96 -10.60
C ASN A 339 13.95 -13.93 -9.36
N ASN A 340 12.83 -14.64 -9.41
CA ASN A 340 11.91 -14.78 -8.28
C ASN A 340 12.45 -15.85 -7.30
N ILE A 341 12.68 -15.44 -6.06
CA ILE A 341 13.04 -16.34 -4.93
C ILE A 341 11.97 -16.31 -3.82
N GLY A 342 10.84 -15.64 -4.06
CA GLY A 342 9.83 -15.37 -3.05
C GLY A 342 10.19 -14.20 -2.12
N HIS A 343 9.35 -14.01 -1.11
CA HIS A 343 9.46 -12.93 -0.13
C HIS A 343 9.30 -13.48 1.30
N TYR A 344 10.42 -13.75 1.96
CA TYR A 344 10.48 -14.37 3.30
C TYR A 344 9.58 -13.65 4.32
N GLY A 345 9.75 -12.33 4.46
CA GLY A 345 8.99 -11.56 5.46
C GLY A 345 7.48 -11.52 5.24
N LEU A 346 7.00 -11.83 4.03
CA LEU A 346 5.56 -11.87 3.70
C LEU A 346 5.04 -13.30 3.57
N ALA A 347 5.92 -14.31 3.64
CA ALA A 347 5.61 -15.71 3.36
C ALA A 347 4.93 -15.92 1.99
N PHE A 348 5.38 -15.20 0.96
CA PHE A 348 4.88 -15.33 -0.41
C PHE A 348 5.91 -15.99 -1.34
N ASP A 349 5.44 -16.87 -2.22
CA ASP A 349 6.27 -17.48 -3.27
C ASP A 349 6.39 -16.59 -4.53
N TYR A 350 5.49 -15.61 -4.68
CA TYR A 350 5.40 -14.70 -5.82
C TYR A 350 5.20 -13.26 -5.36
#